data_AF-A0A8H4UVR2-F1
#
_entry.id   AF-A0A8H4UVR2-F1
#
_cell.length_a   1.000
_cell.length_b   1.000
_cell.length_c   1.000
_cell.angle_alpha   90.00
_cell.angle_beta   90.00
_cell.angle_gamma   90.00
#
_symmetry.space_group_name_H-M   'P 1'
#
loop_
_entity.id
_entity.type
_entity.pdbx_description
1 polymer ?
#
loop_
_entity_poly.entity_id
_entity_poly.type
_entity_poly.pdbx_seq_one_letter_code
_entity_poly.pdbx_strand_id
1 'polypeptide(L)'
;MSYSTPPPHLDLRAFISTLRSDNDLADIDAEVDPHLEVAAITRRAYELQSKAPLFNNVKGAHDGLFRILGASGGLSSDPQYPYRRLARHVGLPSTASLGDFIDTMLSAKGKEPIPPVHVETGPCKEHKLFGDDIDLTKLPAPLLNKADGGNYIQTMGINIVQHPTKPWVNWSIARAMVLDKTRLVGLIMKPQHIARIYEQWKESGKDMPYAIALGAPRIAVMVSSMPLPEGVTESEYVGALCGEPLELVKCETNDLYVPAR
;
A
#
# COMPACT_ATOMS: atom_id res chain seq x y z
N MET A 1 20.98 -9.31 16.39
CA MET A 1 19.67 -9.59 17.01
C MET A 1 18.84 -10.32 15.97
N SER A 2 18.37 -11.53 16.28
CA SER A 2 17.48 -12.28 15.39
C SER A 2 16.11 -11.59 15.42
N TYR A 3 15.80 -10.75 14.44
CA TYR A 3 14.43 -10.30 14.26
C TYR A 3 13.59 -11.52 13.92
N SER A 4 12.59 -11.86 14.74
CA SER A 4 11.55 -12.78 14.30
C SER A 4 10.94 -12.23 13.01
N THR A 5 10.65 -13.11 12.05
CA THR A 5 9.94 -12.70 10.84
C THR A 5 8.62 -12.04 11.28
N PRO A 6 8.36 -10.77 10.91
CA PRO A 6 7.12 -10.11 11.31
C PRO A 6 5.91 -10.86 10.75
N PRO A 7 4.73 -10.72 11.38
CA PRO A 7 3.54 -11.36 10.87
C PRO A 7 3.13 -10.76 9.51
N PRO A 8 2.51 -11.55 8.62
CA PRO A 8 2.26 -11.16 7.23
C PRO A 8 1.34 -9.94 7.07
N HIS A 9 0.50 -9.65 8.05
CA HIS A 9 -0.38 -8.48 8.00
C HIS A 9 0.37 -7.16 8.28
N LEU A 10 1.52 -7.23 8.96
CA LEU A 10 2.35 -6.07 9.32
C LEU A 10 3.54 -5.83 8.38
N ASP A 11 3.82 -6.73 7.44
CA ASP A 11 4.98 -6.62 6.54
C ASP A 11 4.67 -7.28 5.19
N LEU A 12 4.82 -6.54 4.09
CA LEU A 12 4.54 -7.05 2.74
C LEU A 12 5.52 -8.16 2.30
N ARG A 13 6.78 -8.12 2.73
CA ARG A 13 7.76 -9.19 2.44
C ARG A 13 7.37 -10.49 3.16
N ALA A 14 6.90 -10.39 4.40
CA ALA A 14 6.33 -11.53 5.11
C ALA A 14 5.05 -12.03 4.42
N PHE A 15 4.15 -11.13 4.00
CA PHE A 15 2.95 -11.48 3.23
C PHE A 15 3.26 -12.26 1.95
N ILE A 16 4.22 -11.80 1.14
CA ILE A 16 4.66 -12.49 -0.07
C ILE A 16 5.16 -13.90 0.26
N SER A 17 5.96 -14.02 1.33
CA SER A 17 6.47 -15.32 1.79
C SER A 17 5.34 -16.25 2.23
N THR A 18 4.31 -15.72 2.91
CA THR A 18 3.11 -16.48 3.28
C THR A 18 2.32 -16.95 2.06
N LEU A 19 2.11 -16.09 1.04
CA LEU A 19 1.44 -16.52 -0.19
C LEU A 19 2.20 -17.64 -0.91
N ARG A 20 3.55 -17.58 -0.89
CA ARG A 20 4.39 -18.66 -1.45
C ARG A 20 4.19 -19.97 -0.69
N SER A 21 4.21 -19.93 0.64
CA SER A 21 3.96 -21.11 1.49
C SER A 21 2.53 -21.67 1.35
N ASP A 22 1.55 -20.79 1.13
CA ASP A 22 0.15 -21.14 0.88
C ASP A 22 -0.06 -21.73 -0.55
N ASN A 23 1.00 -21.83 -1.36
CA ASN A 23 0.94 -22.21 -2.78
C ASN A 23 0.00 -21.29 -3.59
N ASP A 24 -0.12 -20.02 -3.18
CA ASP A 24 -1.02 -19.01 -3.78
C ASP A 24 -0.26 -17.86 -4.46
N LEU A 25 1.06 -18.01 -4.61
CA LEU A 25 1.95 -17.10 -5.33
C LEU A 25 2.52 -17.81 -6.57
N ALA A 26 2.60 -17.10 -7.69
CA ALA A 26 3.35 -17.53 -8.87
C ALA A 26 4.54 -16.59 -9.07
N ASP A 27 5.76 -17.10 -8.86
CA ASP A 27 6.99 -16.38 -9.19
C ASP A 27 7.17 -16.40 -10.73
N ILE A 28 7.32 -15.21 -11.32
CA ILE A 28 7.54 -15.00 -12.76
C ILE A 28 8.91 -14.36 -12.93
N ASP A 29 9.88 -15.19 -13.31
CA ASP A 29 11.29 -14.78 -13.51
C ASP A 29 11.61 -14.44 -14.97
N ALA A 30 10.72 -14.80 -15.89
CA ALA A 30 10.79 -14.32 -17.28
C ALA A 30 10.65 -12.79 -17.31
N GLU A 31 11.36 -12.15 -18.24
CA GLU A 31 11.20 -10.70 -18.45
C GLU A 31 9.76 -10.40 -18.88
N VAL A 32 9.14 -9.42 -18.22
CA VAL A 32 7.79 -8.93 -18.55
C VAL A 32 7.79 -7.42 -18.77
N ASP A 33 7.01 -6.96 -19.74
CA ASP A 33 6.89 -5.54 -20.07
C ASP A 33 5.89 -4.84 -19.12
N PRO A 34 6.30 -3.75 -18.43
CA PRO A 34 5.35 -2.94 -17.65
C PRO A 34 4.30 -2.26 -18.54
N HIS A 35 4.55 -2.15 -19.85
CA HIS A 35 3.55 -1.71 -20.81
C HIS A 35 2.55 -2.83 -21.11
N LEU A 36 1.41 -2.79 -20.42
CA LEU A 36 0.26 -3.70 -20.57
C LEU A 36 0.47 -5.15 -20.15
N GLU A 37 1.64 -5.78 -20.35
CA GLU A 37 1.81 -7.22 -20.11
C GLU A 37 1.64 -7.59 -18.63
N VAL A 38 2.35 -6.91 -17.72
CA VAL A 38 2.17 -7.08 -16.26
C VAL A 38 0.70 -6.98 -15.84
N ALA A 39 0.00 -5.99 -16.39
CA ALA A 39 -1.40 -5.73 -16.07
C ALA A 39 -2.35 -6.75 -16.72
N ALA A 40 -2.07 -7.22 -17.94
CA ALA A 40 -2.84 -8.25 -18.63
C ALA A 40 -2.75 -9.60 -17.91
N ILE A 41 -1.54 -10.00 -17.48
CA ILE A 41 -1.33 -11.19 -16.67
C ILE A 41 -2.09 -11.06 -15.34
N THR A 42 -1.94 -9.91 -14.66
CA THR A 42 -2.64 -9.64 -13.40
C THR A 42 -4.17 -9.65 -13.56
N ARG A 43 -4.69 -9.03 -14.64
CA ARG A 43 -6.12 -9.04 -14.99
C ARG A 43 -6.62 -10.45 -15.18
N ARG A 44 -5.88 -11.27 -15.92
CA ARG A 44 -6.23 -12.67 -16.18
C ARG A 44 -6.19 -13.50 -14.90
N ALA A 45 -5.25 -13.21 -14.00
CA ALA A 45 -5.18 -13.85 -12.70
C ALA A 45 -6.44 -13.58 -11.86
N TYR A 46 -6.97 -12.35 -11.88
CA TYR A 46 -8.26 -12.05 -11.24
C TYR A 46 -9.42 -12.80 -11.89
N GLU A 47 -9.49 -12.88 -13.23
CA GLU A 47 -10.59 -13.55 -13.95
C GLU A 47 -10.64 -15.06 -13.70
N LEU A 48 -9.47 -15.70 -13.65
CA LEU A 48 -9.34 -17.13 -13.44
C LEU A 48 -9.25 -17.52 -11.96
N GLN A 49 -9.20 -16.54 -11.06
CA GLN A 49 -8.84 -16.75 -9.66
C GLN A 49 -7.52 -17.54 -9.55
N SER A 50 -6.51 -17.22 -10.37
CA SER A 50 -5.22 -17.90 -10.31
C SER A 50 -4.36 -17.39 -9.15
N LYS A 51 -3.20 -18.01 -8.93
CA LYS A 51 -2.18 -17.53 -7.99
C LYS A 51 -1.83 -16.06 -8.26
N ALA A 52 -1.46 -15.33 -7.21
CA ALA A 52 -1.00 -13.95 -7.32
C ALA A 52 0.37 -13.93 -8.04
N PRO A 53 0.52 -13.23 -9.18
CA PRO A 53 1.80 -13.16 -9.88
C PRO A 53 2.76 -12.19 -9.18
N LEU A 54 3.97 -12.66 -8.89
CA LEU A 54 5.11 -11.83 -8.50
C LEU A 54 6.08 -11.75 -9.68
N PHE A 55 6.16 -10.59 -10.29
CA PHE A 55 7.04 -10.31 -11.42
C PHE A 55 8.42 -9.91 -10.89
N ASN A 56 9.38 -10.83 -10.97
CA ASN A 56 10.73 -10.64 -10.46
C ASN A 56 11.64 -9.90 -11.45
N ASN A 57 11.33 -9.99 -12.75
CA ASN A 57 12.10 -9.38 -13.83
C ASN A 57 11.22 -8.47 -14.70
N VAL A 58 10.96 -7.24 -14.22
CA VAL A 58 10.19 -6.25 -14.98
C VAL A 58 11.14 -5.44 -15.85
N LYS A 59 10.88 -5.40 -17.16
CA LYS A 59 11.71 -4.65 -18.12
C LYS A 59 11.87 -3.19 -17.70
N GLY A 60 13.11 -2.71 -17.70
CA GLY A 60 13.46 -1.35 -17.26
C GLY A 60 13.65 -1.20 -15.75
N ALA A 61 13.36 -2.23 -14.94
CA ALA A 61 13.72 -2.22 -13.53
C ALA A 61 15.25 -2.22 -13.37
N HIS A 62 15.76 -1.34 -12.49
CA HIS A 62 17.18 -1.19 -12.19
C HIS A 62 17.36 -0.71 -10.76
N ASP A 63 18.54 -0.94 -10.18
CA ASP A 63 18.90 -0.47 -8.82
C ASP A 63 17.86 -0.83 -7.73
N GLY A 64 17.21 -1.99 -7.88
CA GLY A 64 16.18 -2.48 -6.96
C GLY A 64 14.76 -1.94 -7.20
N LEU A 65 14.55 -1.02 -8.15
CA LEU A 65 13.26 -0.41 -8.48
C LEU A 65 12.70 -0.91 -9.82
N PHE A 66 11.55 -1.59 -9.86
CA PHE A 66 10.98 -2.43 -8.79
C PHE A 66 10.31 -3.67 -9.39
N ARG A 67 10.22 -4.72 -8.57
CA ARG A 67 9.36 -5.89 -8.83
C ARG A 67 7.90 -5.54 -8.58
N ILE A 68 6.98 -6.26 -9.20
CA ILE A 68 5.53 -6.00 -9.07
C ILE A 68 4.81 -7.24 -8.51
N LEU A 69 3.95 -7.03 -7.51
CA LEU A 69 3.00 -8.04 -7.04
C LEU A 69 1.60 -7.71 -7.57
N GLY A 70 1.08 -8.57 -8.43
CA GLY A 70 -0.30 -8.49 -8.93
C GLY A 70 -1.29 -9.26 -8.04
N ALA A 71 -2.57 -8.93 -8.15
CA ALA A 71 -3.68 -9.70 -7.57
C ALA A 71 -3.59 -10.01 -6.07
N SER A 72 -2.88 -9.19 -5.29
CA SER A 72 -2.66 -9.47 -3.86
C SER A 72 -3.94 -9.46 -3.04
N GLY A 73 -4.93 -8.63 -3.40
CA GLY A 73 -6.26 -8.59 -2.77
C GLY A 73 -7.34 -9.41 -3.47
N GLY A 74 -6.97 -10.21 -4.48
CA GLY A 74 -7.91 -11.06 -5.22
C GLY A 74 -8.38 -12.28 -4.43
N LEU A 75 -9.31 -13.04 -5.01
CA LEU A 75 -9.66 -14.36 -4.50
C LEU A 75 -8.46 -15.32 -4.65
N SER A 76 -8.35 -16.25 -3.71
CA SER A 76 -7.34 -17.30 -3.69
C SER A 76 -7.49 -18.26 -4.87
N SER A 77 -6.38 -18.87 -5.29
CA SER A 77 -6.37 -19.96 -6.26
C SER A 77 -6.78 -21.32 -5.73
N ASP A 78 -6.84 -21.44 -4.40
CA ASP A 78 -7.40 -22.61 -3.75
C ASP A 78 -8.89 -22.36 -3.46
N PRO A 79 -9.80 -23.08 -4.14
CA PRO A 79 -11.24 -22.91 -3.95
C PRO A 79 -11.73 -23.36 -2.57
N GLN A 80 -10.92 -24.10 -1.79
CA GLN A 80 -11.24 -24.41 -0.40
C GLN A 80 -11.08 -23.18 0.51
N TYR A 81 -10.26 -22.21 0.10
CA TYR A 81 -9.95 -21.01 0.89
C TYR A 81 -10.10 -19.73 0.06
N PRO A 82 -11.28 -19.41 -0.50
CA PRO A 82 -11.46 -18.35 -1.48
C PRO A 82 -11.04 -16.96 -0.96
N TYR A 83 -11.19 -16.70 0.34
CA TYR A 83 -10.85 -15.42 0.98
C TYR A 83 -9.48 -15.41 1.66
N ARG A 84 -8.65 -16.45 1.48
CA ARG A 84 -7.35 -16.59 2.15
C ARG A 84 -6.46 -15.37 2.03
N ARG A 85 -6.39 -14.75 0.83
CA ARG A 85 -5.59 -13.53 0.64
C ARG A 85 -6.07 -12.41 1.55
N LEU A 86 -7.37 -12.14 1.60
CA LEU A 86 -7.95 -11.13 2.50
C LEU A 86 -7.67 -11.47 3.97
N ALA A 87 -7.84 -12.74 4.37
CA ALA A 87 -7.53 -13.20 5.72
C ALA A 87 -6.06 -12.90 6.10
N ARG A 88 -5.10 -13.17 5.19
CA ARG A 88 -3.69 -12.85 5.40
C ARG A 88 -3.40 -11.35 5.55
N HIS A 89 -4.23 -10.45 4.99
CA HIS A 89 -4.04 -9.01 5.18
C HIS A 89 -4.32 -8.54 6.59
N VAL A 90 -5.09 -9.30 7.36
CA VAL A 90 -5.58 -8.91 8.70
C VAL A 90 -5.17 -9.91 9.78
N GLY A 91 -4.24 -10.82 9.47
CA GLY A 91 -3.71 -11.78 10.44
C GLY A 91 -4.63 -12.96 10.75
N LEU A 92 -5.68 -13.18 9.96
CA LEU A 92 -6.63 -14.28 10.16
C LEU A 92 -6.13 -15.61 9.54
N PRO A 93 -6.65 -16.76 10.02
CA PRO A 93 -6.36 -18.06 9.42
C PRO A 93 -6.93 -18.18 8.01
N SER A 94 -6.36 -19.07 7.18
CA SER A 94 -6.82 -19.28 5.78
C SER A 94 -8.28 -19.72 5.65
N THR A 95 -8.84 -20.32 6.71
CA THR A 95 -10.23 -20.76 6.79
C THR A 95 -11.21 -19.63 7.09
N ALA A 96 -10.73 -18.42 7.36
CA ALA A 96 -11.58 -17.29 7.68
C ALA A 96 -12.55 -16.97 6.53
N SER A 97 -13.80 -16.74 6.90
CA SER A 97 -14.84 -16.29 6.00
C SER A 97 -14.71 -14.80 5.68
N LEU A 98 -15.48 -14.33 4.70
CA LEU A 98 -15.63 -12.90 4.46
C LEU A 98 -16.23 -12.17 5.67
N GLY A 99 -17.09 -12.84 6.44
CA GLY A 99 -17.66 -12.30 7.68
C GLY A 99 -16.58 -12.05 8.73
N ASP A 100 -15.71 -13.02 8.98
CA ASP A 100 -14.59 -12.90 9.92
C ASP A 100 -13.65 -11.74 9.54
N PHE A 101 -13.40 -11.56 8.24
CA PHE A 101 -12.63 -10.42 7.74
C PHE A 101 -13.32 -9.08 8.05
N ILE A 102 -14.62 -8.96 7.75
CA ILE A 102 -15.39 -7.73 8.01
C ILE A 102 -15.44 -7.43 9.51
N ASP A 103 -15.74 -8.43 10.33
CA ASP A 103 -15.82 -8.30 11.79
C ASP A 103 -14.47 -7.88 12.36
N THR A 104 -13.38 -8.44 11.85
CA THR A 104 -12.02 -8.02 12.21
C THR A 104 -11.79 -6.56 11.85
N MET A 105 -12.01 -6.17 10.58
CA MET A 105 -11.82 -4.78 10.13
C MET A 105 -12.65 -3.76 10.92
N LEU A 106 -13.84 -4.14 11.41
CA LEU A 106 -14.70 -3.29 12.21
C LEU A 106 -14.41 -3.35 13.73
N SER A 107 -13.61 -4.30 14.18
CA SER A 107 -13.42 -4.59 15.61
C SER A 107 -12.76 -3.44 16.39
N ALA A 108 -12.07 -2.52 15.72
CA ALA A 108 -11.48 -1.33 16.34
C ALA A 108 -12.45 -0.13 16.39
N LYS A 109 -13.65 -0.25 15.83
CA LYS A 109 -14.67 0.80 15.91
C LYS A 109 -15.07 1.06 17.36
N GLY A 110 -14.82 2.27 17.84
CA GLY A 110 -15.13 2.69 19.21
C GLY A 110 -14.16 2.21 20.28
N LYS A 111 -13.07 1.51 19.90
CA LYS A 111 -11.96 1.22 20.81
C LYS A 111 -11.08 2.46 20.97
N GLU A 112 -10.30 2.49 22.05
CA GLU A 112 -9.27 3.50 22.25
C GLU A 112 -8.18 3.35 21.15
N PRO A 113 -7.80 4.45 20.47
CA PRO A 113 -6.72 4.43 19.49
C PRO A 113 -5.40 4.01 20.15
N ILE A 114 -4.56 3.28 19.42
CA ILE A 114 -3.18 2.97 19.85
C ILE A 114 -2.23 3.76 18.95
N PRO A 115 -1.61 4.84 19.45
CA PRO A 115 -0.70 5.66 18.66
C PRO A 115 0.48 4.86 18.11
N PRO A 116 0.97 5.19 16.89
CA PRO A 116 2.18 4.58 16.38
C PRO A 116 3.40 4.90 17.26
N VAL A 117 4.41 4.03 17.21
CA VAL A 117 5.72 4.30 17.78
C VAL A 117 6.64 4.84 16.70
N HIS A 118 7.35 5.93 17.00
CA HIS A 118 8.32 6.50 16.08
C HIS A 118 9.69 5.86 16.31
N VAL A 119 10.25 5.29 15.26
CA VAL A 119 11.57 4.66 15.27
C VAL A 119 12.54 5.43 14.39
N GLU A 120 13.84 5.33 14.67
CA GLU A 120 14.88 6.12 13.98
C GLU A 120 15.09 5.71 12.52
N THR A 121 14.89 4.43 12.21
CA THR A 121 15.12 3.86 10.87
C THR A 121 14.27 2.61 10.63
N GLY A 122 14.26 2.12 9.39
CA GLY A 122 13.56 0.91 8.97
C GLY A 122 13.99 0.49 7.56
N PRO A 123 13.57 -0.70 7.08
CA PRO A 123 13.91 -1.17 5.74
C PRO A 123 13.61 -0.19 4.60
N CYS A 124 12.56 0.65 4.73
CA CYS A 124 12.25 1.67 3.73
C CYS A 124 13.32 2.79 3.61
N LYS A 125 14.36 2.78 4.46
CA LYS A 125 15.49 3.72 4.47
C LYS A 125 16.78 3.16 3.89
N GLU A 126 16.81 1.89 3.46
CA GLU A 126 18.01 1.21 2.92
C GLU A 126 18.56 1.88 1.66
N HIS A 127 17.67 2.40 0.81
CA HIS A 127 18.02 3.10 -0.43
C HIS A 127 17.27 4.42 -0.51
N LYS A 128 17.96 5.49 -0.92
CA LYS A 128 17.40 6.84 -0.99
C LYS A 128 17.88 7.51 -2.28
N LEU A 129 16.94 8.11 -3.03
CA LEU A 129 17.23 8.96 -4.17
C LEU A 129 16.70 10.37 -3.85
N PHE A 130 17.48 11.39 -4.18
CA PHE A 130 17.16 12.79 -3.86
C PHE A 130 17.42 13.69 -5.07
N GLY A 131 16.70 14.82 -5.12
CA GLY A 131 16.96 15.89 -6.10
C GLY A 131 17.00 15.37 -7.54
N ASP A 132 18.10 15.65 -8.23
CA ASP A 132 18.29 15.35 -9.66
C ASP A 132 18.42 13.85 -9.98
N ASP A 133 18.65 12.99 -8.97
CA ASP A 133 18.68 11.54 -9.14
C ASP A 133 17.26 10.96 -9.37
N ILE A 134 16.21 11.75 -9.13
CA ILE A 134 14.82 11.33 -9.31
C ILE A 134 14.38 11.53 -10.76
N ASP A 135 14.04 10.42 -11.43
CA ASP A 135 13.37 10.43 -12.72
C ASP A 135 12.28 9.35 -12.79
N LEU A 136 11.06 9.73 -12.41
CA LEU A 136 9.88 8.85 -12.41
C LEU A 136 9.54 8.30 -13.80
N THR A 137 9.98 8.96 -14.89
CA THR A 137 9.72 8.50 -16.26
C THR A 137 10.59 7.32 -16.67
N LYS A 138 11.67 7.05 -15.92
CA LYS A 138 12.56 5.90 -16.11
C LYS A 138 12.17 4.68 -15.27
N LEU A 139 11.28 4.85 -14.29
CA LEU A 139 10.79 3.73 -13.50
C LEU A 139 9.86 2.85 -14.34
N PRO A 140 9.82 1.52 -14.09
CA PRO A 140 8.92 0.60 -14.78
C PRO A 140 7.46 0.73 -14.27
N ALA A 141 6.96 1.96 -14.15
CA ALA A 141 5.56 2.24 -13.79
C ALA A 141 4.64 1.65 -14.88
N PRO A 142 3.66 0.81 -14.52
CA PRO A 142 2.92 0.06 -15.51
C PRO A 142 1.86 0.91 -16.22
N LEU A 143 1.70 0.69 -17.53
CA LEU A 143 0.48 1.05 -18.25
C LEU A 143 -0.52 -0.08 -18.02
N LEU A 144 -1.60 0.19 -17.29
CA LEU A 144 -2.47 -0.88 -16.79
C LEU A 144 -3.52 -1.30 -17.83
N ASN A 145 -4.10 -0.32 -18.52
CA ASN A 145 -5.08 -0.53 -19.55
C ASN A 145 -4.69 0.18 -20.83
N LYS A 146 -5.04 -0.42 -21.99
CA LYS A 146 -4.67 0.07 -23.33
C LYS A 146 -5.05 1.52 -23.64
N ALA A 147 -6.00 2.08 -22.89
CA ALA A 147 -6.54 3.42 -23.10
C ALA A 147 -6.28 4.35 -21.90
N ASP A 148 -5.46 3.92 -20.94
CA ASP A 148 -5.07 4.79 -19.83
C ASP A 148 -4.27 5.99 -20.34
N GLY A 149 -4.53 7.15 -19.75
CA GLY A 149 -3.85 8.41 -20.10
C GLY A 149 -2.43 8.54 -19.54
N GLY A 150 -1.90 7.52 -18.85
CA GLY A 150 -0.56 7.52 -18.26
C GLY A 150 -0.24 6.25 -17.47
N ASN A 151 1.02 6.14 -17.04
CA ASN A 151 1.50 4.97 -16.28
C ASN A 151 1.14 5.11 -14.80
N TYR A 152 0.27 4.24 -14.30
CA TYR A 152 -0.27 4.28 -12.94
C TYR A 152 0.65 3.57 -11.94
N ILE A 153 1.62 4.33 -11.41
CA ILE A 153 2.54 3.83 -10.37
C ILE A 153 1.84 3.59 -9.02
N GLN A 154 0.76 4.32 -8.75
CA GLN A 154 0.04 4.27 -7.48
C GLN A 154 -1.38 3.74 -7.68
N THR A 155 -1.56 2.47 -7.30
CA THR A 155 -2.86 1.76 -7.31
C THR A 155 -3.24 1.14 -5.97
N MET A 156 -2.25 0.87 -5.09
CA MET A 156 -2.46 0.13 -3.84
C MET A 156 -1.47 0.53 -2.73
N GLY A 157 -0.76 1.64 -2.90
CA GLY A 157 0.00 2.29 -1.83
C GLY A 157 -0.88 3.20 -0.98
N ILE A 158 -0.30 3.68 0.11
CA ILE A 158 -0.97 4.56 1.06
C ILE A 158 -0.53 6.00 0.82
N ASN A 159 -1.47 6.87 0.50
CA ASN A 159 -1.27 8.32 0.52
C ASN A 159 -1.38 8.80 1.97
N ILE A 160 -0.39 9.56 2.42
CA ILE A 160 -0.27 10.02 3.80
C ILE A 160 -0.26 11.54 3.77
N VAL A 161 -1.27 12.14 4.42
CA VAL A 161 -1.44 13.60 4.52
C VAL A 161 -1.87 13.97 5.93
N GLN A 162 -1.49 15.16 6.38
CA GLN A 162 -1.83 15.66 7.72
C GLN A 162 -2.67 16.93 7.61
N HIS A 163 -3.68 17.07 8.46
CA HIS A 163 -4.43 18.31 8.60
C HIS A 163 -3.52 19.45 9.09
N PRO A 164 -3.60 20.67 8.54
CA PRO A 164 -2.64 21.75 8.85
C PRO A 164 -2.66 22.20 10.32
N THR A 165 -3.78 22.02 11.03
CA THR A 165 -3.98 22.53 12.41
C THR A 165 -4.52 21.52 13.41
N LYS A 166 -4.91 20.31 12.96
CA LYS A 166 -5.54 19.29 13.83
C LYS A 166 -4.60 18.09 13.91
N PRO A 167 -4.60 17.33 15.01
CA PRO A 167 -3.85 16.08 15.12
C PRO A 167 -4.54 14.95 14.33
N TRP A 168 -4.78 15.18 13.03
CA TRP A 168 -5.43 14.23 12.13
C TRP A 168 -4.50 13.94 10.97
N VAL A 169 -4.05 12.69 10.90
CA VAL A 169 -3.28 12.16 9.77
C VAL A 169 -4.16 11.17 9.03
N ASN A 170 -4.39 11.42 7.76
CA ASN A 170 -5.19 10.55 6.93
C ASN A 170 -4.31 9.63 6.09
N TRP A 171 -4.59 8.33 6.14
CA TRP A 171 -4.07 7.32 5.22
C TRP A 171 -5.18 6.86 4.28
N SER A 172 -4.96 6.98 2.97
CA SER A 172 -5.96 6.54 1.99
C SER A 172 -5.35 6.00 0.71
N ILE A 173 -6.11 5.21 -0.03
CA ILE A 173 -5.77 4.82 -1.40
C ILE A 173 -6.50 5.74 -2.38
N ALA A 174 -5.74 6.52 -3.14
CA ALA A 174 -6.21 7.28 -4.29
C ALA A 174 -5.19 7.14 -5.42
N ARG A 175 -5.67 6.88 -6.64
CA ARG A 175 -4.82 6.58 -7.78
C ARG A 175 -3.96 7.79 -8.17
N ALA A 176 -2.73 7.52 -8.60
CA ALA A 176 -1.88 8.51 -9.25
C ALA A 176 -1.04 7.88 -10.37
N MET A 177 -0.81 8.66 -11.42
CA MET A 177 0.01 8.28 -12.57
C MET A 177 1.20 9.25 -12.72
N VAL A 178 2.25 8.78 -13.36
CA VAL A 178 3.44 9.59 -13.68
C VAL A 178 3.02 10.72 -14.63
N LEU A 179 3.31 11.96 -14.24
CA LEU A 179 3.11 13.14 -15.08
C LEU A 179 4.42 13.52 -15.80
N ASP A 180 5.52 13.56 -15.05
CA ASP A 180 6.87 13.79 -15.57
C ASP A 180 7.93 13.24 -14.59
N LYS A 181 9.18 13.68 -14.75
CA LYS A 181 10.34 13.21 -13.97
C LYS A 181 10.16 13.29 -12.45
N THR A 182 9.43 14.28 -11.94
CA THR A 182 9.34 14.50 -10.48
C THR A 182 7.91 14.68 -9.99
N ARG A 183 6.92 14.65 -10.89
CA ARG A 183 5.51 14.88 -10.55
C ARG A 183 4.63 13.68 -10.90
N LEU A 184 3.67 13.44 -10.01
CA LEU A 184 2.52 12.58 -10.25
C LEU A 184 1.27 13.44 -10.40
N VAL A 185 0.26 12.91 -11.10
CA VAL A 185 -1.09 13.46 -11.12
C VAL A 185 -2.08 12.38 -10.70
N GLY A 186 -3.01 12.73 -9.82
CA GLY A 186 -3.94 11.78 -9.21
C GLY A 186 -5.30 12.37 -8.91
N LEU A 187 -6.21 11.53 -8.43
CA LEU A 187 -7.52 11.98 -7.99
C LEU A 187 -7.47 12.48 -6.55
N ILE A 188 -7.81 13.76 -6.37
CA ILE A 188 -8.09 14.37 -5.07
C ILE A 188 -9.49 14.94 -5.16
N MET A 189 -10.49 14.19 -4.70
CA MET A 189 -11.91 14.50 -4.93
C MET A 189 -12.76 14.32 -3.67
N LYS A 190 -13.69 15.25 -3.44
CA LYS A 190 -14.73 15.11 -2.40
C LYS A 190 -15.65 13.92 -2.70
N PRO A 191 -16.15 13.22 -1.67
CA PRO A 191 -16.05 13.53 -0.24
C PRO A 191 -14.83 12.92 0.46
N GLN A 192 -13.82 12.42 -0.26
CA GLN A 192 -12.69 11.72 0.35
C GLN A 192 -11.88 12.62 1.29
N HIS A 193 -11.40 12.05 2.41
CA HIS A 193 -10.64 12.77 3.43
C HIS A 193 -9.40 13.50 2.89
N ILE A 194 -8.63 12.88 1.99
CA ILE A 194 -7.50 13.53 1.31
C ILE A 194 -7.88 14.86 0.65
N ALA A 195 -9.06 14.94 0.03
CA ALA A 195 -9.55 16.17 -0.60
C ALA A 195 -9.98 17.21 0.44
N ARG A 196 -10.58 16.78 1.54
CA ARG A 196 -10.98 17.65 2.65
C ARG A 196 -9.76 18.28 3.32
N ILE A 197 -8.72 17.49 3.57
CA ILE A 197 -7.46 17.98 4.12
C ILE A 197 -6.75 18.90 3.13
N TYR A 198 -6.71 18.54 1.84
CA TYR A 198 -6.14 19.38 0.79
C TYR A 198 -6.80 20.77 0.72
N GLU A 199 -8.12 20.86 0.90
CA GLU A 199 -8.82 22.15 0.94
C GLU A 199 -8.37 23.04 2.09
N GLN A 200 -8.10 22.46 3.27
CA GLN A 200 -7.59 23.23 4.42
C GLN A 200 -6.19 23.79 4.15
N TRP A 201 -5.34 23.03 3.47
CA TRP A 201 -4.03 23.53 3.02
C TRP A 201 -4.18 24.62 1.96
N LYS A 202 -5.07 24.42 0.99
CA LYS A 202 -5.38 25.41 -0.05
C LYS A 202 -5.89 26.73 0.55
N GLU A 203 -6.76 26.67 1.54
CA GLU A 203 -7.25 27.86 2.28
C GLU A 203 -6.11 28.58 3.02
N SER A 204 -5.12 27.85 3.52
CA SER A 204 -3.93 28.44 4.15
C SER A 204 -2.92 29.03 3.16
N GLY A 205 -3.11 28.83 1.85
CA GLY A 205 -2.20 29.29 0.80
C GLY A 205 -0.87 28.54 0.75
N LYS A 206 -0.78 27.35 1.36
CA LYS A 206 0.43 26.52 1.42
C LYS A 206 0.21 25.19 0.71
N ASP A 207 1.28 24.64 0.16
CA ASP A 207 1.27 23.27 -0.35
C ASP A 207 1.08 22.27 0.81
N MET A 208 0.34 21.21 0.54
CA MET A 208 0.08 20.13 1.48
C MET A 208 1.28 19.17 1.52
N PRO A 209 1.95 18.96 2.69
CA PRO A 209 2.92 17.89 2.84
C PRO A 209 2.30 16.54 2.49
N TYR A 210 3.05 15.72 1.76
CA TYR A 210 2.54 14.50 1.14
C TYR A 210 3.59 13.40 1.12
N ALA A 211 3.16 12.15 1.34
CA ALA A 211 3.97 10.96 1.11
C ALA A 211 3.11 9.84 0.50
N ILE A 212 3.74 8.97 -0.30
CA ILE A 212 3.13 7.71 -0.77
C ILE A 212 3.99 6.56 -0.26
N ALA A 213 3.41 5.68 0.55
CA ALA A 213 4.04 4.43 0.96
C ALA A 213 3.57 3.30 0.03
N LEU A 214 4.40 2.94 -0.95
CA LEU A 214 4.18 1.76 -1.79
C LEU A 214 4.74 0.52 -1.09
N GLY A 215 3.91 -0.50 -0.97
CA GLY A 215 4.33 -1.76 -0.34
C GLY A 215 4.21 -1.79 1.19
N ALA A 216 3.42 -0.88 1.76
CA ALA A 216 3.12 -0.77 3.18
C ALA A 216 2.51 -2.05 3.80
N PRO A 217 2.46 -2.14 5.15
CA PRO A 217 1.78 -3.22 5.87
C PRO A 217 0.39 -3.52 5.33
N ARG A 218 0.07 -4.81 5.12
CA ARG A 218 -1.16 -5.20 4.44
C ARG A 218 -2.42 -4.78 5.18
N ILE A 219 -2.40 -4.79 6.51
CA ILE A 219 -3.52 -4.33 7.32
C ILE A 219 -3.73 -2.82 7.18
N ALA A 220 -2.64 -2.04 7.09
CA ALA A 220 -2.69 -0.61 6.87
C ALA A 220 -3.27 -0.27 5.49
N VAL A 221 -2.93 -1.05 4.45
CA VAL A 221 -3.54 -0.91 3.10
C VAL A 221 -5.05 -1.18 3.16
N MET A 222 -5.49 -2.18 3.93
CA MET A 222 -6.91 -2.47 4.10
C MET A 222 -7.64 -1.35 4.85
N VAL A 223 -7.08 -0.84 5.95
CA VAL A 223 -7.66 0.29 6.69
C VAL A 223 -7.69 1.57 5.83
N SER A 224 -6.66 1.82 5.02
CA SER A 224 -6.61 2.95 4.07
C SER A 224 -7.68 2.88 2.96
N SER A 225 -8.33 1.72 2.81
CA SER A 225 -9.45 1.51 1.89
C SER A 225 -10.81 1.66 2.56
N MET A 226 -10.86 1.84 3.88
CA MET A 226 -12.08 1.99 4.65
C MET A 226 -12.51 3.47 4.76
N PRO A 227 -13.82 3.77 4.68
CA PRO A 227 -14.34 5.09 4.98
C PRO A 227 -14.50 5.27 6.49
N LEU A 228 -13.37 5.39 7.22
CA LEU A 228 -13.41 5.71 8.64
C LEU A 228 -14.06 7.10 8.86
N PRO A 229 -14.58 7.39 10.07
CA PRO A 229 -15.09 8.72 10.39
C PRO A 229 -14.02 9.81 10.24
N GLU A 230 -14.45 11.03 9.95
CA GLU A 230 -13.57 12.19 9.91
C GLU A 230 -12.82 12.38 11.24
N GLY A 231 -11.54 12.74 11.15
CA GLY A 231 -10.70 13.00 12.31
C GLY A 231 -10.12 11.74 12.97
N VAL A 232 -10.55 10.55 12.55
CA VAL A 232 -9.88 9.30 12.95
C VAL A 232 -8.60 9.15 12.14
N THR A 233 -7.48 8.92 12.83
CA THR A 233 -6.18 8.66 12.20
C THR A 233 -6.03 7.15 11.98
N GLU A 234 -5.86 6.73 10.73
CA GLU A 234 -5.86 5.31 10.34
C GLU A 234 -4.71 4.51 10.97
N SER A 235 -3.53 5.11 11.16
CA SER A 235 -2.41 4.40 11.81
C SER A 235 -2.74 4.01 13.25
N GLU A 236 -3.51 4.83 13.95
CA GLU A 236 -3.96 4.57 15.31
C GLU A 236 -5.09 3.52 15.34
N TYR A 237 -5.96 3.56 14.33
CA TYR A 237 -6.99 2.54 14.13
C TYR A 237 -6.37 1.16 13.84
N VAL A 238 -5.33 1.12 13.00
CA VAL A 238 -4.53 -0.10 12.78
C VAL A 238 -3.91 -0.58 14.08
N GLY A 239 -3.35 0.32 14.89
CA GLY A 239 -2.79 -0.03 16.19
C GLY A 239 -3.84 -0.71 17.09
N ALA A 240 -5.02 -0.09 17.22
CA ALA A 240 -6.13 -0.63 18.00
C ALA A 240 -6.66 -1.96 17.44
N LEU A 241 -6.59 -2.15 16.13
CA LEU A 241 -6.98 -3.38 15.43
C LEU A 241 -5.99 -4.52 15.71
N CYS A 242 -4.68 -4.23 15.71
CA CYS A 242 -3.63 -5.22 15.98
C CYS A 242 -3.43 -5.47 17.49
N GLY A 243 -3.83 -4.53 18.35
CA GLY A 243 -3.52 -4.53 19.78
C GLY A 243 -2.08 -4.07 20.09
N GLU A 244 -1.34 -3.62 19.08
CA GLU A 244 0.04 -3.14 19.20
C GLU A 244 0.29 -1.98 18.22
N PRO A 245 1.17 -1.02 18.57
CA PRO A 245 1.42 0.16 17.74
C PRO A 245 2.19 -0.20 16.45
N LEU A 246 1.90 0.53 15.37
CA LEU A 246 2.73 0.49 14.17
C LEU A 246 4.05 1.23 14.40
N GLU A 247 5.15 0.67 13.88
CA GLU A 247 6.44 1.36 13.79
C GLU A 247 6.47 2.28 12.56
N LEU A 248 6.65 3.57 12.79
CA LEU A 248 6.78 4.56 11.72
C LEU A 248 8.13 5.28 11.78
N VAL A 249 8.63 5.66 10.61
CA VAL A 249 9.85 6.46 10.44
C VAL A 249 9.52 7.80 9.81
N LYS A 250 10.22 8.84 10.23
CA LYS A 250 10.04 10.19 9.69
C LYS A 250 10.48 10.24 8.21
N CYS A 251 9.74 10.96 7.37
CA CYS A 251 10.17 11.30 6.01
C CYS A 251 11.49 12.08 6.01
N GLU A 252 12.27 11.97 4.93
CA GLU A 252 13.56 12.67 4.83
C GLU A 252 13.39 14.17 4.56
N THR A 253 12.31 14.56 3.89
CA THR A 253 12.12 15.92 3.34
C THR A 253 10.92 16.66 3.91
N ASN A 254 10.13 16.02 4.78
CA ASN A 254 9.00 16.65 5.47
C ASN A 254 8.73 15.96 6.83
N ASP A 255 7.80 16.51 7.60
CA ASP A 255 7.50 16.04 8.96
C ASP A 255 6.47 14.90 9.05
N LEU A 256 6.07 14.31 7.92
CA LEU A 256 5.20 13.13 7.92
C LEU A 256 5.98 11.88 8.36
N TYR A 257 5.23 10.89 8.82
CA TYR A 257 5.75 9.57 9.19
C TYR A 257 5.13 8.51 8.27
N VAL A 258 5.96 7.56 7.83
CA VAL A 258 5.58 6.43 6.97
C VAL A 258 5.85 5.11 7.68
N PRO A 259 5.16 4.01 7.33
CA PRO A 259 5.52 2.69 7.85
C PRO A 259 7.01 2.39 7.69
N ALA A 260 7.63 1.86 8.74
CA ALA A 260 9.06 1.54 8.73
C ALA A 260 9.42 0.42 7.71
N ARG A 261 8.44 -0.42 7.36
CA ARG A 261 8.55 -1.62 6.53
C ARG A 261 7.62 -1.57 5.33
#